data_AF-A0A329WIE5-F1
#
_entry.id   AF-A0A329WIE5-F1
#
_cell.length_a   1.000
_cell.length_b   1.000
_cell.length_c   1.000
_cell.angle_alpha   90.00
_cell.angle_beta   90.00
_cell.angle_gamma   90.00
#
_symmetry.space_group_name_H-M   'P 1'
#
loop_
_entity.id
_entity.type
_entity.pdbx_description
1 polymer ?
#
loop_
_entity_poly.entity_id
_entity_poly.type
_entity_poly.pdbx_seq_one_letter_code
_entity_poly.pdbx_strand_id
1 'polypeptide(L)'
;MTIIFSRIKLFHDSNEALTPENALLDLYQITRKINKLTTRKSGWCLPGYTQEERLKNNAFDENGPTKYAIEDFKETYNENSKFIVKSLSDGVDENNNSILYMGEDKTHINPVRLGKTNISISINLD
;
A
#
# COMPACT_ATOMS: atom_id res chain seq x y z
N MET A 1 0.93 12.68 25.69
CA MET A 1 0.42 12.26 24.38
C MET A 1 0.94 10.87 24.15
N THR A 2 0.06 9.88 23.95
CA THR A 2 0.46 8.48 23.89
C THR A 2 0.39 8.03 22.44
N ILE A 3 1.51 8.12 21.73
CA ILE A 3 1.60 7.61 20.37
C ILE A 3 1.54 6.09 20.44
N ILE A 4 0.44 5.50 19.96
CA ILE A 4 0.34 4.04 19.82
C ILE A 4 0.86 3.66 18.45
N PHE A 5 2.14 3.31 18.35
CA PHE A 5 2.71 2.71 17.15
C PHE A 5 2.22 1.26 16.98
N SER A 6 1.01 1.12 16.44
CA SER A 6 0.45 -0.20 16.14
C SER A 6 1.11 -0.73 14.88
N ARG A 7 1.86 -1.84 14.98
CA ARG A 7 2.29 -2.63 13.81
C ARG A 7 1.29 -3.74 13.56
N ILE A 8 0.39 -3.54 12.59
CA ILE A 8 -0.56 -4.56 12.18
C ILE A 8 0.08 -5.38 11.07
N LYS A 9 0.09 -6.73 11.21
CA LYS A 9 0.49 -7.65 10.15
C LYS A 9 -0.72 -8.44 9.67
N LEU A 10 -1.09 -8.26 8.40
CA LEU A 10 -2.18 -9.00 7.76
C LEU A 10 -1.59 -10.03 6.79
N PHE A 11 -2.14 -11.24 6.81
CA PHE A 11 -1.81 -12.32 5.89
C PHE A 11 -3.10 -12.79 5.23
N HIS A 12 -3.19 -12.69 3.91
CA HIS A 12 -4.34 -13.19 3.17
C HIS A 12 -3.91 -13.87 1.87
N ASP A 13 -4.62 -14.92 1.48
CA ASP A 13 -4.62 -15.49 0.12
C ASP A 13 -5.92 -15.01 -0.55
N SER A 14 -5.83 -14.38 -1.73
CA SER A 14 -7.02 -13.88 -2.44
C SER A 14 -7.72 -14.97 -3.25
N ASN A 15 -7.05 -16.11 -3.49
CA ASN A 15 -7.40 -17.08 -4.54
C ASN A 15 -7.50 -16.45 -5.95
N GLU A 16 -7.02 -15.22 -6.11
CA GLU A 16 -6.97 -14.46 -7.36
C GLU A 16 -5.51 -14.10 -7.66
N ALA A 17 -5.15 -14.03 -8.95
CA ALA A 17 -3.79 -13.68 -9.34
C ALA A 17 -3.42 -12.26 -8.87
N LEU A 18 -2.18 -12.10 -8.40
CA LEU A 18 -1.65 -10.80 -8.06
C LEU A 18 -1.42 -9.98 -9.33
N THR A 19 -2.10 -8.84 -9.42
CA THR A 19 -1.88 -7.82 -10.46
C THR A 19 -1.57 -6.46 -9.81
N PRO A 20 -0.87 -5.56 -10.53
CA PRO A 20 -0.71 -4.17 -10.13
C PRO A 20 -2.03 -3.51 -9.71
N GLU A 21 -3.09 -3.73 -10.49
CA GLU A 21 -4.42 -3.17 -10.26
C GLU A 21 -5.06 -3.71 -8.98
N ASN A 22 -5.01 -5.02 -8.74
CA ASN A 22 -5.57 -5.63 -7.53
C ASN A 22 -4.83 -5.14 -6.28
N ALA A 23 -3.50 -5.08 -6.33
CA ALA A 23 -2.69 -4.55 -5.23
C ALA A 23 -3.02 -3.08 -4.90
N LEU A 24 -3.25 -2.25 -5.93
CA LEU A 24 -3.69 -0.87 -5.75
C LEU A 24 -5.09 -0.77 -5.15
N LEU A 25 -6.02 -1.60 -5.58
CA LEU A 25 -7.37 -1.64 -5.03
C LEU A 25 -7.37 -2.05 -3.56
N ASP A 26 -6.58 -3.06 -3.18
CA ASP A 26 -6.41 -3.46 -1.79
C ASP A 26 -5.90 -2.31 -0.92
N LEU A 27 -4.84 -1.64 -1.38
CA LEU A 27 -4.28 -0.47 -0.71
C LEU A 27 -5.27 0.69 -0.65
N TYR A 28 -6.06 0.94 -1.70
CA TYR A 28 -7.10 1.96 -1.68
C TYR A 28 -8.14 1.69 -0.59
N GLN A 29 -8.57 0.44 -0.44
CA GLN A 29 -9.52 0.07 0.63
C GLN A 29 -8.89 0.21 2.03
N ILE A 30 -7.63 -0.19 2.20
CA ILE A 30 -6.91 -0.09 3.47
C ILE A 30 -6.72 1.37 3.88
N THR A 31 -6.24 2.21 2.98
CA THR A 31 -6.03 3.64 3.23
C THR A 31 -7.33 4.35 3.59
N ARG A 32 -8.45 4.04 2.93
CA ARG A 32 -9.77 4.56 3.31
C ARG A 32 -10.22 4.13 4.70
N LYS A 33 -9.87 2.91 5.15
CA LYS A 33 -10.16 2.48 6.53
C LYS A 33 -9.29 3.24 7.53
N ILE A 34 -8.01 3.44 7.25
CA ILE A 34 -7.11 4.21 8.12
C ILE A 34 -7.55 5.67 8.21
N ASN A 35 -7.94 6.31 7.10
CA ASN A 35 -8.44 7.69 7.09
C ASN A 35 -9.72 7.89 7.92
N LYS A 36 -10.44 6.83 8.26
CA LYS A 36 -11.59 6.89 9.19
C LYS A 36 -11.17 6.79 10.67
N LEU A 37 -9.98 6.26 10.93
CA LEU A 37 -9.41 6.06 12.26
C LEU A 37 -8.53 7.22 12.71
N THR A 38 -8.00 8.01 11.76
CA THR A 38 -7.07 9.10 12.03
C THR A 38 -7.66 10.45 11.65
N THR A 39 -7.18 11.52 12.29
CA THR A 39 -7.60 12.90 11.97
C THR A 39 -6.85 13.48 10.76
N ARG A 40 -5.78 12.81 10.32
CA ARG A 40 -4.92 13.22 9.20
C ARG A 40 -5.61 13.01 7.85
N LYS A 41 -5.50 14.01 6.97
CA LYS A 41 -6.14 14.04 5.64
C LYS A 41 -5.15 14.29 4.49
N SER A 42 -3.86 14.16 4.73
CA SER A 42 -2.78 14.64 3.85
C SER A 42 -2.61 13.88 2.53
N GLY A 43 -3.52 12.94 2.22
CA GLY A 43 -3.41 12.08 1.04
C GLY A 43 -2.32 11.03 1.21
N TRP A 44 -2.49 9.86 0.59
CA TRP A 44 -1.50 8.79 0.65
C TRP A 44 -0.61 8.87 -0.57
N CYS A 45 0.70 8.96 -0.36
CA CYS A 45 1.65 9.11 -1.44
C CYS A 45 2.63 7.95 -1.47
N LEU A 46 3.06 7.60 -2.67
CA LEU A 46 4.23 6.76 -2.89
C LEU A 46 5.51 7.47 -2.40
N PRO A 47 6.61 6.74 -2.18
CA PRO A 47 7.84 7.32 -1.66
C PRO A 47 8.33 8.47 -2.55
N GLY A 48 8.78 9.52 -1.89
CA GLY A 48 9.36 10.72 -2.49
C GLY A 48 10.15 11.43 -1.41
N TYR A 49 11.22 12.11 -1.79
CA TYR A 49 12.15 12.75 -0.86
C TYR A 49 11.68 14.16 -0.46
N THR A 50 10.85 14.81 -1.29
CA THR A 50 10.37 16.18 -1.05
C THR A 50 8.85 16.28 -1.00
N GLN A 51 8.32 17.31 -0.34
CA GLN A 51 6.87 17.58 -0.32
C GLN A 51 6.30 17.80 -1.74
N GLU A 52 7.06 18.44 -2.63
CA GLU A 52 6.66 18.66 -4.03
C GLU A 52 6.57 17.34 -4.81
N GLU A 53 7.52 16.43 -4.62
CA GLU A 53 7.47 15.09 -5.21
C GLU A 53 6.24 14.34 -4.72
N ARG A 54 5.86 14.48 -3.46
CA ARG A 54 4.70 13.76 -2.91
C ARG A 54 3.36 14.26 -3.41
N LEU A 55 3.24 15.56 -3.70
CA LEU A 55 2.07 16.10 -4.39
C LEU A 55 1.92 15.49 -5.79
N LYS A 56 3.03 15.20 -6.47
CA LYS A 56 3.03 14.52 -7.77
C LYS A 56 2.82 13.01 -7.63
N ASN A 57 3.31 12.43 -6.55
CA ASN A 57 3.29 10.99 -6.27
C ASN A 57 2.06 10.55 -5.45
N ASN A 58 0.97 11.30 -5.51
CA ASN A 58 -0.25 10.94 -4.81
C ASN A 58 -0.78 9.61 -5.35
N ALA A 59 -0.99 8.64 -4.45
CA ALA A 59 -1.40 7.30 -4.83
C ALA A 59 -2.90 7.24 -5.16
N PHE A 60 -3.70 8.06 -4.49
CA PHE A 60 -5.16 8.03 -4.61
C PHE A 60 -5.78 9.43 -4.70
N ASP A 61 -6.80 9.55 -5.53
CA ASP A 61 -7.70 10.70 -5.58
C ASP A 61 -9.14 10.30 -5.20
N GLU A 62 -10.09 11.21 -5.44
CA GLU A 62 -11.51 10.98 -5.15
C GLU A 62 -12.14 9.84 -5.96
N ASN A 63 -11.56 9.49 -7.11
CA ASN A 63 -12.03 8.45 -8.02
C ASN A 63 -11.29 7.11 -7.84
N GLY A 64 -10.20 7.07 -7.08
CA GLY A 64 -9.45 5.85 -6.79
C GLY A 64 -7.94 5.99 -7.02
N PRO A 65 -7.25 4.91 -7.44
CA PRO A 65 -5.84 4.96 -7.80
C PRO A 65 -5.56 5.97 -8.92
N THR A 66 -4.53 6.80 -8.72
CA THR A 66 -4.11 7.76 -9.76
C THR A 66 -3.40 7.05 -10.90
N LYS A 67 -3.38 7.70 -12.09
CA LYS A 67 -2.61 7.18 -13.23
C LYS A 67 -1.12 7.00 -12.88
N TYR A 68 -0.55 7.91 -12.10
CA TYR A 68 0.83 7.82 -11.64
C TYR A 68 1.05 6.53 -10.82
N ALA A 69 0.16 6.25 -9.86
CA ALA A 69 0.27 5.05 -9.04
C ALA A 69 0.13 3.76 -9.85
N ILE A 70 -0.76 3.75 -10.85
CA ILE A 70 -0.93 2.60 -11.76
C ILE A 70 0.37 2.31 -12.52
N GLU A 71 0.99 3.33 -13.11
CA GLU A 71 2.25 3.14 -13.85
C GLU A 71 3.39 2.71 -12.92
N ASP A 72 3.52 3.33 -11.74
CA ASP A 72 4.54 2.97 -10.75
C ASP A 72 4.38 1.51 -10.24
N PHE A 73 3.14 1.04 -10.06
CA PHE A 73 2.89 -0.36 -9.70
C PHE A 73 3.25 -1.32 -10.84
N LYS A 74 2.93 -0.97 -12.08
CA LYS A 74 3.28 -1.79 -13.26
C LYS A 74 4.80 -1.88 -13.45
N GLU A 75 5.52 -0.77 -13.30
CA GLU A 75 6.97 -0.72 -13.50
C GLU A 75 7.73 -1.60 -12.48
N THR A 76 7.25 -1.63 -11.24
CA THR A 76 7.90 -2.39 -10.16
C THR A 76 7.36 -3.81 -9.98
N TYR A 77 6.30 -4.17 -10.71
CA TYR A 77 5.75 -5.52 -10.66
C TYR A 77 6.68 -6.48 -11.38
N ASN A 78 7.17 -7.48 -10.66
CA ASN A 78 7.99 -8.52 -11.27
C ASN A 78 7.06 -9.57 -11.88
N GLU A 79 6.91 -9.54 -13.21
CA GLU A 79 6.05 -10.49 -13.92
C GLU A 79 6.52 -11.95 -13.81
N ASN A 80 7.83 -12.17 -13.69
CA ASN A 80 8.43 -13.51 -13.62
C ASN A 80 8.18 -14.15 -12.25
N SER A 81 8.36 -13.39 -11.17
CA SER A 81 8.13 -13.88 -9.81
C SER A 81 6.74 -13.56 -9.27
N LYS A 82 5.88 -12.93 -10.08
CA LYS A 82 4.52 -12.49 -9.71
C LYS A 82 4.52 -11.79 -8.35
N PHE A 83 5.38 -10.80 -8.20
CA PHE A 83 5.73 -10.20 -6.91
C PHE A 83 5.64 -8.67 -6.97
N ILE A 84 5.18 -8.07 -5.87
CA ILE A 84 5.16 -6.62 -5.70
C ILE A 84 5.51 -6.24 -4.27
N VAL A 85 6.28 -5.16 -4.12
CA VAL A 85 6.56 -4.51 -2.82
C VAL A 85 6.35 -3.02 -2.97
N LYS A 86 5.48 -2.46 -2.14
CA LYS A 86 5.15 -1.05 -2.17
C LYS A 86 5.04 -0.48 -0.78
N SER A 87 5.55 0.72 -0.60
CA SER A 87 5.32 1.52 0.59
C SER A 87 4.49 2.74 0.26
N LEU A 88 3.62 3.14 1.18
CA LEU A 88 2.88 4.39 1.12
C LEU A 88 2.99 5.07 2.47
N SER A 89 2.97 6.40 2.49
CA SER A 89 2.72 7.13 3.73
C SER A 89 1.89 8.38 3.49
N ASP A 90 1.21 8.83 4.55
CA ASP A 90 0.28 9.96 4.49
C ASP A 90 0.91 11.30 4.89
N GLY A 91 2.24 11.40 4.91
CA GLY A 91 2.95 12.61 5.33
C GLY A 91 4.47 12.46 5.25
N VAL A 92 5.21 13.54 5.46
CA VAL A 92 6.70 13.56 5.41
C VAL A 92 7.36 13.55 6.78
N ASP A 93 6.58 13.77 7.84
CA ASP A 93 7.08 13.77 9.22
C ASP A 93 7.27 12.34 9.76
N GLU A 94 8.04 12.25 10.85
CA GLU A 94 8.31 10.99 11.58
C GLU A 94 7.07 10.32 12.17
N ASN A 95 5.96 11.05 12.21
CA ASN A 95 4.71 10.70 12.86
C ASN A 95 3.62 10.32 11.84
N ASN A 96 4.01 10.09 10.58
CA ASN A 96 3.10 9.72 9.51
C ASN A 96 2.57 8.27 9.67
N ASN A 97 1.36 8.05 9.15
CA ASN A 97 0.87 6.71 8.91
C ASN A 97 1.63 6.12 7.73
N SER A 98 2.02 4.85 7.82
CA SER A 98 2.69 4.16 6.72
C SER A 98 2.17 2.75 6.52
N ILE A 99 2.20 2.30 5.27
CA ILE A 99 1.88 0.94 4.86
C ILE A 99 3.08 0.39 4.10
N LEU A 100 3.48 -0.84 4.41
CA LEU A 100 4.31 -1.68 3.56
C LEU A 100 3.46 -2.86 3.10
N TYR A 101 3.22 -2.93 1.80
CA TYR A 101 2.50 -4.00 1.14
C TYR A 101 3.48 -4.89 0.40
N MET A 102 3.38 -6.20 0.61
CA MET A 102 4.13 -7.21 -0.13
C MET A 102 3.14 -8.25 -0.65
N GLY A 103 3.03 -8.39 -1.96
CA GLY A 103 2.19 -9.41 -2.60
C GLY A 103 3.02 -10.40 -3.39
N GLU A 104 2.66 -11.68 -3.37
CA GLU A 104 3.28 -12.74 -4.17
C GLU A 104 2.26 -13.79 -4.64
N ASP A 105 2.35 -14.23 -5.91
CA ASP A 105 1.78 -15.52 -6.32
C ASP A 105 2.84 -16.62 -6.20
N LYS A 106 2.49 -17.72 -5.54
CA LYS A 106 3.32 -18.93 -5.47
C LYS A 106 2.75 -20.01 -6.36
N THR A 107 3.13 -19.97 -7.63
CA THR A 107 2.68 -20.91 -8.68
C THR A 107 3.52 -22.18 -8.77
N HIS A 108 4.73 -22.18 -8.21
CA HIS A 108 5.67 -23.32 -8.24
C HIS A 108 5.63 -24.21 -6.99
N ILE A 109 4.59 -24.08 -6.16
CA ILE A 109 4.40 -24.89 -4.95
C ILE A 109 3.04 -25.61 -5.01
N ASN A 110 2.87 -26.68 -4.22
CA ASN A 110 1.61 -27.40 -4.09
C ASN A 110 1.10 -27.35 -2.63
N PRO A 111 -0.10 -26.82 -2.35
CA PRO A 111 -1.03 -26.21 -3.30
C PRO A 111 -0.50 -24.88 -3.85
N VAL A 112 -0.90 -24.54 -5.08
CA VAL A 112 -0.70 -23.21 -5.66
C VAL A 112 -1.36 -22.18 -4.74
N ARG A 113 -0.69 -21.06 -4.49
CA ARG A 113 -1.22 -19.97 -3.66
C ARG A 113 -1.19 -18.68 -4.45
N LEU A 114 -2.33 -18.01 -4.58
CA LEU A 114 -2.47 -16.80 -5.39
C LEU A 114 -2.87 -15.62 -4.50
N GLY A 115 -2.25 -14.47 -4.79
CA GLY A 115 -2.44 -13.22 -4.08
C GLY A 115 -2.10 -13.33 -2.60
N LYS A 116 -1.02 -14.03 -2.27
CA LYS A 116 -0.53 -14.05 -0.90
C LYS A 116 0.02 -12.67 -0.56
N THR A 117 -0.58 -12.00 0.41
CA THR A 117 -0.19 -10.65 0.81
C THR A 117 0.30 -10.61 2.25
N ASN A 118 1.36 -9.83 2.50
CA ASN A 118 1.83 -9.45 3.82
C ASN A 118 1.77 -7.93 3.90
N ILE A 119 0.95 -7.40 4.81
CA ILE A 119 0.77 -5.95 4.95
C ILE A 119 1.24 -5.55 6.34
N SER A 120 2.24 -4.68 6.43
CA SER A 120 2.61 -4.01 7.67
C SER A 120 2.04 -2.59 7.66
N ILE A 121 1.27 -2.24 8.69
CA ILE A 121 0.70 -0.89 8.83
C ILE A 121 1.27 -0.30 10.11
N SER A 122 1.79 0.93 10.04
CA SER A 122 2.13 1.77 11.19
C SER A 122 1.13 2.91 11.24
N ILE A 123 0.35 2.99 12.32
CA ILE A 123 -0.69 4.00 12.49
C ILE A 123 -0.30 4.92 13.65
N ASN A 124 -0.42 6.23 13.42
CA ASN A 124 -0.45 7.26 14.44
C ASN A 124 -1.91 7.70 14.66
N LEU A 125 -2.37 7.60 15.90
CA LEU A 125 -3.75 7.89 16.31
C LEU A 125 -3.92 9.28 16.94
N ASP A 126 -2.86 10.08 17.02
CA ASP A 126 -2.92 11.47 17.50
C ASP A 126 -3.68 12.40 16.54
#